data_AF-A0A7Y0N1W6-F1
#
_entry.id   AF-A0A7Y0N1W6-F1
#
_cell.length_a   1.000
_cell.length_b   1.000
_cell.length_c   1.000
_cell.angle_alpha   90.00
_cell.angle_beta   90.00
_cell.angle_gamma   90.00
#
_symmetry.space_group_name_H-M   'P 1'
#
loop_
_entity.id
_entity.type
_entity.pdbx_description
1 polymer ?
#
loop_
_entity_poly.entity_id
_entity_poly.type
_entity_poly.pdbx_seq_one_letter_code
_entity_poly.pdbx_strand_id
1 'polypeptide(L)'
;MKPIARMKAVMIKEIRQLSRDRITFGMVVMIPLIQLLLFGFAINTDIRNIPVGVVDQSGSTAGRIITQSVKVTQVVDIKETYATAQEAE
;
A
#
# COMPACT_ATOMS: atom_id res chain seq x y z
N MET A 1 -9.65 -47.16 15.01
CA MET A 1 -9.56 -45.68 15.05
C MET A 1 -9.20 -45.15 13.65
N LYS A 2 -10.10 -44.45 12.94
CA LYS A 2 -9.71 -43.69 11.73
C LYS A 2 -10.35 -42.29 11.74
N PRO A 3 -9.96 -41.43 12.69
CA PRO A 3 -10.45 -40.04 12.77
C PRO A 3 -10.21 -39.26 11.47
N ILE A 4 -9.10 -39.55 10.77
CA ILE A 4 -8.75 -38.94 9.48
C ILE A 4 -9.79 -39.28 8.40
N ALA A 5 -10.31 -40.51 8.37
CA ALA A 5 -11.32 -40.91 7.39
C ALA A 5 -12.65 -40.17 7.63
N ARG A 6 -13.03 -39.96 8.90
CA ARG A 6 -14.21 -39.17 9.27
C ARG A 6 -14.04 -37.70 8.92
N MET A 7 -12.88 -37.12 9.22
CA MET A 7 -12.58 -35.73 8.88
C MET A 7 -12.61 -35.50 7.36
N LYS A 8 -12.02 -36.42 6.57
CA LYS A 8 -12.08 -36.37 5.11
C LYS A 8 -13.52 -36.43 4.59
N ALA A 9 -14.36 -37.30 5.18
CA ALA A 9 -15.77 -37.40 4.78
C ALA A 9 -16.55 -36.09 5.06
N VAL A 10 -16.30 -35.46 6.21
CA VAL A 10 -16.90 -34.15 6.54
C VAL A 10 -16.40 -33.06 5.59
N MET A 11 -15.09 -32.98 5.34
CA MET A 11 -14.52 -32.00 4.41
C MET A 11 -15.12 -32.12 3.00
N ILE A 12 -15.27 -33.34 2.48
CA ILE A 12 -15.88 -33.58 1.17
C ILE A 12 -17.36 -33.14 1.17
N LYS A 13 -18.09 -33.39 2.26
CA LYS A 13 -19.49 -32.95 2.40
C LYS A 13 -19.58 -31.42 2.36
N GLU A 14 -18.75 -30.72 3.14
CA GLU A 14 -18.77 -29.26 3.22
C GLU A 14 -18.34 -28.60 1.91
N ILE A 15 -17.29 -29.11 1.24
CA ILE A 15 -16.87 -28.61 -0.07
C ILE A 15 -17.98 -28.81 -1.11
N ARG A 16 -18.64 -29.98 -1.10
CA ARG A 16 -19.76 -30.25 -2.01
C ARG A 16 -20.95 -29.33 -1.72
N GLN A 17 -21.22 -29.04 -0.46
CA GLN A 17 -22.27 -28.11 -0.03
C GLN A 17 -21.97 -26.69 -0.51
N LEU A 18 -20.74 -26.21 -0.28
CA LEU A 18 -20.29 -24.89 -0.73
C LEU A 18 -20.33 -24.76 -2.26
N SER A 19 -19.89 -25.79 -2.99
CA SER A 19 -19.91 -25.77 -4.47
C SER A 19 -21.32 -25.69 -5.07
N ARG A 20 -22.35 -26.15 -4.35
CA ARG A 20 -23.75 -26.09 -4.78
C ARG A 20 -24.38 -24.74 -4.44
N ASP A 21 -23.89 -24.08 -3.40
CA ASP A 21 -24.27 -22.71 -3.06
C ASP A 21 -23.50 -21.70 -3.92
N ARG A 22 -24.02 -21.44 -5.12
CA ARG A 22 -23.40 -20.55 -6.10
C ARG A 22 -23.20 -19.13 -5.59
N ILE A 23 -24.07 -18.65 -4.70
CA ILE A 23 -23.99 -17.29 -4.16
C ILE A 23 -22.84 -17.22 -3.17
N THR A 24 -22.80 -18.13 -2.19
CA THR A 24 -21.70 -18.18 -1.21
C THR A 24 -20.36 -18.45 -1.89
N PHE A 25 -20.30 -19.39 -2.83
CA PHE A 25 -19.08 -19.64 -3.62
C PHE A 25 -18.66 -18.39 -4.41
N GLY A 26 -19.63 -17.72 -5.05
CA GLY A 26 -19.42 -16.47 -5.77
C GLY A 26 -18.82 -15.40 -4.86
N MET A 27 -19.36 -15.16 -3.67
CA MET A 27 -18.83 -14.16 -2.74
C MET A 27 -17.40 -14.49 -2.29
N VAL A 28 -17.13 -15.74 -1.92
CA VAL A 28 -15.80 -16.20 -1.46
C VAL A 28 -14.73 -15.98 -2.52
N VAL A 29 -15.07 -16.12 -3.80
CA VAL A 29 -14.11 -15.93 -4.91
C VAL A 29 -14.11 -14.49 -5.42
N MET A 30 -15.27 -13.88 -5.64
CA MET A 30 -15.41 -12.58 -6.29
C MET A 30 -14.99 -11.42 -5.39
N ILE A 31 -15.28 -11.45 -4.08
CA ILE A 31 -14.89 -10.35 -3.17
C ILE A 31 -13.36 -10.19 -3.16
N PRO A 32 -12.56 -11.25 -2.94
CA PRO A 32 -11.10 -11.14 -3.00
C PRO A 32 -10.57 -10.75 -4.38
N LEU A 33 -11.19 -11.22 -5.48
CA LEU A 33 -10.79 -10.83 -6.83
C LEU A 33 -11.02 -9.34 -7.09
N ILE A 34 -12.18 -8.81 -6.71
CA ILE A 34 -12.47 -7.38 -6.81
C ILE A 34 -11.51 -6.59 -5.93
N GLN A 35 -11.23 -7.04 -4.71
CA GLN A 35 -10.23 -6.41 -3.85
C GLN A 35 -8.84 -6.39 -4.49
N LEU A 36 -8.39 -7.51 -5.07
CA LEU A 36 -7.10 -7.58 -5.76
C LEU A 36 -7.05 -6.63 -6.97
N LEU A 37 -8.12 -6.55 -7.75
CA LEU A 37 -8.20 -5.62 -8.88
C LEU A 37 -8.23 -4.17 -8.39
N LEU A 38 -9.07 -3.85 -7.42
CA LEU A 38 -9.15 -2.51 -6.84
C LEU A 38 -7.81 -2.09 -6.26
N PHE A 39 -7.16 -2.93 -5.45
CA PHE A 39 -5.84 -2.60 -4.91
C PHE A 39 -4.76 -2.60 -5.98
N GLY A 40 -4.79 -3.51 -6.95
CA GLY A 40 -3.82 -3.54 -8.05
C GLY A 40 -3.90 -2.30 -8.95
N PHE A 41 -5.09 -1.75 -9.15
CA PHE A 41 -5.30 -0.53 -9.94
C PHE A 41 -5.23 0.75 -9.10
N ALA A 42 -5.67 0.73 -7.84
CA ALA A 42 -5.75 1.92 -6.98
C ALA A 42 -4.47 2.18 -6.18
N ILE A 43 -3.64 1.16 -5.92
CA ILE A 43 -2.32 1.39 -5.32
C ILE A 43 -1.44 2.04 -6.37
N ASN A 44 -1.30 3.36 -6.28
CA ASN A 44 -0.29 4.09 -7.00
C ASN A 44 1.07 3.85 -6.33
N THR A 45 1.98 3.16 -7.03
CA THR A 45 3.36 2.93 -6.54
C THR A 45 4.30 4.10 -6.85
N ASP A 46 3.85 5.04 -7.68
CA ASP A 46 4.64 6.23 -8.04
C ASP A 46 4.31 7.37 -7.07
N ILE A 47 5.24 7.59 -6.14
CA ILE A 47 5.17 8.65 -5.14
C ILE A 47 5.74 9.92 -5.76
N ARG A 48 4.87 10.84 -6.20
CA ARG A 48 5.27 12.15 -6.74
C ARG A 48 4.60 13.30 -6.00
N ASN A 49 5.27 14.45 -6.03
CA ASN A 49 4.74 15.72 -5.55
C ASN A 49 4.35 15.72 -4.05
N ILE A 50 5.10 15.02 -3.20
CA ILE A 50 4.91 15.14 -1.76
C ILE A 50 5.28 16.57 -1.34
N PRO A 51 4.36 17.37 -0.78
CA PRO A 51 4.68 18.71 -0.30
C PRO A 51 5.63 18.60 0.90
N VAL A 52 6.81 19.20 0.79
CA VAL A 52 7.81 19.23 1.86
C VAL A 52 8.29 20.66 2.12
N GLY A 53 8.60 20.95 3.38
CA GLY A 53 9.36 22.12 3.80
C GLY A 53 10.83 21.74 3.98
N VAL A 54 11.74 22.64 3.61
CA VAL A 54 13.20 22.43 3.79
C VAL A 54 13.72 23.39 4.85
N VAL A 55 14.44 22.88 5.84
CA VAL A 55 15.16 23.69 6.83
C VAL A 55 16.66 23.56 6.56
N ASP A 56 17.32 24.63 6.11
CA ASP A 56 18.77 24.66 5.92
C ASP A 56 19.44 25.66 6.86
N GLN A 57 19.92 25.15 7.99
CA GLN A 57 20.67 25.94 8.98
C GLN A 57 22.16 26.07 8.61
N SER A 58 22.64 25.29 7.64
CA SER A 58 24.06 25.23 7.30
C SER A 58 24.48 26.35 6.34
N GLY A 59 23.55 26.84 5.50
CA GLY A 59 23.82 27.81 4.42
C GLY A 59 24.88 27.34 3.41
N SER A 60 25.28 26.07 3.48
CA SER A 60 26.45 25.54 2.81
C SER A 60 26.13 25.16 1.35
N THR A 61 27.17 25.10 0.51
CA THR A 61 27.00 24.61 -0.87
C THR A 61 26.53 23.15 -0.89
N ALA A 62 26.96 22.33 0.08
CA ALA A 62 26.50 20.96 0.21
C ALA A 62 24.99 20.87 0.50
N GLY A 63 24.47 21.72 1.40
CA GLY A 63 23.04 21.81 1.71
C GLY A 63 22.21 22.12 0.46
N ARG A 64 22.63 23.13 -0.32
CA ARG A 64 21.99 23.47 -1.60
C ARG A 64 22.00 22.32 -2.61
N ILE A 65 23.13 21.60 -2.74
CA ILE A 65 23.26 20.47 -3.68
C ILE A 65 22.32 19.33 -3.28
N ILE A 66 22.21 19.00 -2.00
CA ILE A 66 21.31 17.96 -1.51
C ILE A 66 19.86 18.34 -1.80
N THR A 67 19.46 19.57 -1.46
CA THR A 67 18.10 20.08 -1.72
C THR A 67 17.74 20.02 -3.20
N GLN A 68 18.65 20.41 -4.10
CA GLN A 68 18.43 20.31 -5.54
C GLN A 68 18.38 18.85 -6.02
N SER A 69 19.26 17.99 -5.52
CA SER A 69 19.29 16.57 -5.88
C SER A 69 17.98 15.88 -5.52
N VAL A 70 17.42 16.20 -4.35
CA VAL A 70 16.13 15.69 -3.89
C VAL A 70 14.98 16.25 -4.73
N LYS A 71 15.00 17.54 -5.09
CA LYS A 71 13.98 18.14 -5.98
C LYS A 71 13.92 17.48 -7.36
N VAL A 72 15.08 17.10 -7.93
CA VAL A 72 15.16 16.46 -9.25
C VAL A 72 14.56 15.05 -9.26
N THR A 73 14.44 14.38 -8.11
CA THR A 73 13.77 13.06 -8.03
C THR A 73 12.28 13.11 -8.36
N GLN A 74 11.65 14.30 -8.36
CA GLN A 74 10.21 14.51 -8.55
C GLN A 74 9.31 13.83 -7.50
N VAL A 75 9.92 13.23 -6.46
CA VAL A 75 9.22 12.62 -5.34
C VAL A 75 8.63 13.70 -4.44
N VAL A 76 9.38 14.80 -4.24
CA VAL A 76 9.00 15.89 -3.36
C VAL A 76 8.81 17.19 -4.14
N ASP A 77 7.85 17.99 -3.70
CA ASP A 77 7.64 19.36 -4.11
C ASP A 77 7.97 20.29 -2.93
N ILE A 78 9.03 21.07 -3.08
CA ILE A 78 9.50 21.98 -2.03
C ILE A 78 8.59 23.21 -2.06
N LYS A 79 7.69 23.31 -1.09
CA LYS A 79 6.74 24.43 -0.98
C LYS A 79 7.34 25.62 -0.23
N GLU A 80 8.05 25.37 0.85
CA GLU A 80 8.56 26.40 1.75
C GLU A 80 9.99 26.08 2.18
N THR A 81 10.76 27.13 2.48
CA THR A 81 12.12 27.00 3.03
C THR A 81 12.21 27.85 4.29
N TYR A 82 12.60 27.23 5.40
CA TYR A 82 12.67 27.85 6.70
C TYR A 82 14.13 27.98 7.16
N ALA A 83 14.43 29.01 7.95
CA ALA A 83 15.76 29.22 8.48
C ALA A 83 16.02 28.36 9.72
N THR A 84 14.97 28.05 10.48
CA THR A 84 15.06 27.30 11.73
C THR A 84 14.03 26.18 11.81
N ALA A 85 14.29 25.17 12.64
CA ALA A 85 13.35 24.08 12.84
C ALA A 85 12.08 24.55 13.55
N GLN A 86 12.18 25.55 14.44
CA GLN A 86 11.01 26.13 15.13
C GLN A 86 10.04 26.86 14.19
N GLU A 87 10.51 27.39 13.06
CA GLU A 87 9.64 28.03 12.05
C GLU A 87 8.90 27.00 11.17
N ALA A 88 9.35 25.74 11.17
CA ALA A 88 8.84 24.66 10.34
C ALA A 88 7.88 23.70 11.07
N GLU A 89 7.63 23.93 12.37
CA GLU A 89 6.72 23.17 13.24
C GLU A 89 5.30 23.73 13.18
#